data_AF-A0A3P7G9W1-F1
#
_entry.id   AF-A0A3P7G9W1-F1
#
_cell.length_a   1.000
_cell.length_b   1.000
_cell.length_c   1.000
_cell.angle_alpha   90.00
_cell.angle_beta   90.00
_cell.angle_gamma   90.00
#
_symmetry.space_group_name_H-M   'P 1'
#
loop_
_entity.id
_entity.type
_entity.pdbx_description
1 polymer ?
#
loop_
_entity_poly.entity_id
_entity_poly.type
_entity_poly.pdbx_seq_one_letter_code
_entity_poly.pdbx_strand_id
1 'polypeptide(L)'
;MEKNSVFPAGILQPVFYHKHFPRSMNFGGIGVVIGHEITHGFDDRGRLYDKYGNIRQWWDNATIEKFEMKTKCIEDQYSAFVLEQIGMKVNGRSTKVC
;
A
#
# COMPACT_ATOMS: atom_id res chain seq x y z
N MET A 1 2.83 -15.92 -13.23
CA MET A 1 3.45 -14.58 -13.23
C MET A 1 3.95 -14.34 -11.82
N GLU A 2 5.27 -14.27 -11.67
CA GLU A 2 5.95 -13.98 -10.42
C GLU A 2 5.64 -12.54 -10.01
N LYS A 3 4.80 -12.32 -8.99
CA LYS A 3 4.54 -10.98 -8.43
C LYS A 3 5.73 -10.57 -7.55
N ASN A 4 6.89 -10.40 -8.17
CA ASN A 4 8.04 -9.76 -7.53
C ASN A 4 7.82 -8.24 -7.58
N SER A 5 8.12 -7.52 -6.48
CA SER A 5 8.11 -6.05 -6.48
C SER A 5 9.14 -5.55 -7.50
N VAL A 6 8.69 -4.78 -8.50
CA VAL A 6 9.54 -4.24 -9.56
C VAL A 6 9.65 -2.73 -9.40
N PHE A 7 10.88 -2.22 -9.39
CA PHE A 7 11.16 -0.78 -9.36
C PHE A 7 11.83 -0.37 -10.66
N PRO A 8 11.11 0.24 -11.63
CA PRO A 8 11.69 0.68 -12.89
C PRO A 8 12.84 1.68 -12.68
N ALA A 9 13.84 1.68 -13.56
CA ALA A 9 14.99 2.59 -13.44
C ALA A 9 14.58 4.08 -13.35
N GLY A 10 13.43 4.45 -13.93
CA GLY A 10 12.88 5.80 -13.90
C GLY A 10 12.41 6.28 -12.52
N ILE A 11 12.14 5.42 -11.54
CA ILE A 11 11.83 5.88 -10.17
C ILE A 11 13.09 6.06 -9.31
N LEU A 12 14.22 5.48 -9.73
CA LEU A 12 15.49 5.49 -8.99
C LEU A 12 16.31 6.77 -9.27
N GLN A 13 15.65 7.91 -9.20
CA GLN A 13 16.23 9.24 -9.41
C GLN A 13 15.71 10.24 -8.37
N PRO A 14 16.33 11.42 -8.21
CA PRO A 14 15.79 12.48 -7.36
C PRO A 14 14.35 12.81 -7.75
N VAL A 15 13.43 13.05 -6.82
CA VAL A 15 13.61 13.19 -5.36
C VAL A 15 13.53 11.89 -4.56
N PHE A 16 13.23 10.75 -5.20
CA PHE A 16 13.05 9.46 -4.51
C PHE A 16 14.37 8.84 -4.07
N TYR A 17 15.38 8.86 -4.93
CA TYR A 17 16.68 8.26 -4.65
C TYR A 17 17.83 9.05 -5.25
N HIS A 18 18.90 9.21 -4.48
CA HIS A 18 20.20 9.59 -5.01
C HIS A 18 21.31 8.98 -4.18
N LYS A 19 22.38 8.52 -4.85
CA LYS A 19 23.53 7.89 -4.17
C LYS A 19 24.23 8.81 -3.16
N HIS A 20 24.11 10.13 -3.32
CA HIS A 20 24.70 11.14 -2.44
C HIS A 20 23.71 11.80 -1.47
N PHE A 21 22.44 11.39 -1.45
CA PHE A 21 21.52 11.88 -0.43
C PHE A 21 21.84 11.26 0.94
N PRO A 22 21.63 11.99 2.05
CA PRO A 22 21.61 11.38 3.38
C PRO A 22 20.62 10.22 3.41
N ARG A 23 20.92 9.20 4.21
CA ARG A 23 20.07 8.01 4.32
C ARG A 23 18.62 8.37 4.64
N SER A 24 18.39 9.37 5.48
CA SER A 24 17.04 9.86 5.82
C SER A 24 16.21 10.25 4.59
N MET A 25 16.81 10.94 3.62
CA MET A 25 16.11 11.32 2.38
C MET A 25 15.82 10.09 1.50
N ASN A 26 16.76 9.15 1.39
CA ASN A 26 16.53 7.92 0.64
C ASN A 26 15.47 7.02 1.32
N PHE A 27 15.44 6.94 2.65
CA PHE A 27 14.39 6.21 3.38
C PHE A 27 13.02 6.88 3.24
N GLY A 28 12.95 8.22 3.28
CA GLY A 28 11.71 8.97 3.08
C GLY A 28 11.19 8.97 1.64
N GLY A 29 12.10 8.88 0.65
CA GLY A 29 11.76 8.76 -0.76
C GLY A 29 11.54 7.30 -1.15
N ILE A 30 12.59 6.66 -1.70
CA ILE A 30 12.50 5.30 -2.23
C ILE A 30 12.18 4.26 -1.14
N GLY A 31 12.57 4.49 0.11
CA GLY A 31 12.23 3.58 1.21
C GLY A 31 10.72 3.48 1.46
N VAL A 32 9.99 4.60 1.41
CA VAL A 32 8.52 4.61 1.52
C VAL A 32 7.89 3.92 0.32
N VAL A 33 8.40 4.15 -0.88
CA VAL A 33 7.92 3.49 -2.11
C VAL A 33 8.13 1.97 -2.03
N ILE A 34 9.30 1.51 -1.60
CA ILE A 34 9.57 0.08 -1.40
C ILE A 34 8.61 -0.50 -0.35
N GLY A 35 8.42 0.19 0.77
CA GLY A 35 7.47 -0.22 1.80
C GLY A 35 6.03 -0.31 1.27
N HIS A 36 5.61 0.64 0.45
CA HIS A 36 4.30 0.68 -0.20
C HIS A 36 4.07 -0.57 -1.08
N GLU A 37 5.03 -0.90 -1.94
CA GLU A 37 4.93 -2.09 -2.80
C GLU A 37 4.94 -3.40 -1.99
N ILE A 38 5.66 -3.44 -0.87
CA ILE A 38 5.61 -4.60 0.05
C ILE A 38 4.22 -4.72 0.69
N THR A 39 3.62 -3.60 1.13
CA THR A 39 2.29 -3.60 1.76
C THR A 39 1.18 -4.02 0.80
N HIS A 40 1.33 -3.83 -0.51
CA HIS A 40 0.40 -4.38 -1.51
C HIS A 40 0.32 -5.92 -1.50
N GLY A 41 1.32 -6.61 -0.96
CA GLY A 41 1.25 -8.05 -0.71
C GLY A 41 0.28 -8.43 0.42
N PHE A 42 -0.12 -7.48 1.26
CA PHE A 42 -0.91 -7.70 2.48
C PHE A 42 -2.20 -6.88 2.54
N ASP A 43 -2.45 -6.03 1.54
CA ASP A 43 -3.68 -5.25 1.45
C ASP A 43 -4.93 -6.12 1.30
N ASP A 44 -6.10 -5.49 1.20
CA ASP A 44 -7.38 -6.18 1.18
C ASP A 44 -7.51 -7.22 0.05
N ARG A 45 -6.74 -7.08 -1.03
CA ARG A 45 -6.64 -8.04 -2.13
C ARG A 45 -5.39 -8.89 -2.02
N GLY A 46 -4.26 -8.31 -1.66
CA GLY A 46 -2.95 -8.96 -1.50
C GLY A 46 -3.02 -10.12 -0.52
N ARG A 47 -3.70 -9.92 0.63
CA ARG A 47 -3.88 -10.95 1.67
C ARG A 47 -4.55 -12.24 1.20
N LEU A 48 -5.21 -12.24 0.04
CA LEU A 48 -5.87 -13.42 -0.51
C LEU A 48 -4.89 -14.35 -1.22
N TYR A 49 -3.68 -13.89 -1.52
CA TYR A 49 -2.66 -14.64 -2.26
C TYR A 49 -1.61 -15.20 -1.30
N ASP A 50 -1.28 -16.48 -1.44
CA ASP A 50 -0.15 -17.07 -0.74
C ASP A 50 1.20 -16.66 -1.38
N LYS A 51 2.31 -17.11 -0.79
CA LYS A 51 3.68 -16.82 -1.26
C LYS A 51 3.98 -17.29 -2.70
N TYR A 52 3.13 -18.13 -3.28
CA TYR A 52 3.26 -18.61 -4.66
C TYR A 52 2.28 -17.90 -5.62
N GLY A 53 1.46 -16.98 -5.11
CA GLY A 53 0.47 -16.25 -5.89
C GLY A 53 -0.85 -17.01 -6.09
N ASN A 54 -1.14 -18.03 -5.28
CA ASN A 54 -2.42 -18.74 -5.34
C ASN A 54 -3.45 -18.10 -4.41
N ILE A 55 -4.71 -18.04 -4.85
CA ILE A 55 -5.80 -17.59 -3.99
C ILE A 55 -6.07 -18.67 -2.93
N ARG A 56 -5.80 -18.35 -1.67
CA ARG A 56 -6.01 -19.25 -0.53
C ARG A 56 -6.26 -18.42 0.72
N GLN A 57 -7.17 -18.86 1.57
CA GLN A 57 -7.24 -18.32 2.93
C GLN A 57 -6.08 -18.90 3.76
N TRP A 58 -5.03 -18.10 3.97
CA TRP A 58 -3.87 -18.45 4.80
C TRP A 58 -3.83 -17.69 6.13
N TRP A 59 -4.79 -16.79 6.37
CA TRP A 59 -5.07 -16.18 7.67
C TRP A 59 -6.21 -16.91 8.38
N ASP A 60 -6.12 -17.03 9.71
CA ASP A 60 -7.24 -17.47 10.52
C ASP A 60 -8.36 -16.40 10.54
N ASN A 61 -9.57 -16.84 10.92
CA ASN A 61 -10.74 -15.97 10.92
C ASN A 61 -10.62 -14.78 11.88
N ALA A 62 -9.96 -14.95 13.04
CA ALA A 62 -9.79 -13.87 14.01
C ALA A 62 -8.85 -12.77 13.48
N THR A 63 -7.83 -13.16 12.71
CA THR A 63 -6.93 -12.22 12.04
C THR A 63 -7.65 -11.47 10.91
N ILE A 64 -8.50 -12.15 10.14
CA ILE A 64 -9.32 -11.50 9.10
C ILE A 64 -10.27 -10.47 9.72
N GLU A 65 -10.97 -10.82 10.79
CA GLU A 65 -11.90 -9.90 11.47
C GLU A 65 -11.17 -8.63 11.98
N LYS A 66 -10.01 -8.81 12.65
CA LYS A 66 -9.18 -7.67 13.11
C LYS A 66 -8.67 -6.82 11.95
N PHE A 67 -8.29 -7.43 10.84
CA PHE A 67 -7.85 -6.72 9.65
C PHE A 67 -8.99 -5.89 9.07
N GLU A 68 -10.17 -6.48 8.90
CA GLU A 68 -11.36 -5.79 8.38
C GLU A 68 -11.75 -4.60 9.26
N MET A 69 -11.75 -4.76 10.59
CA MET A 69 -11.95 -3.65 11.53
C MET A 69 -10.96 -2.50 11.33
N LYS A 70 -9.67 -2.80 11.17
CA LYS A 70 -8.64 -1.78 10.94
C LYS A 70 -8.79 -1.10 9.58
N THR A 71 -9.05 -1.87 8.52
CA THR A 71 -9.25 -1.33 7.18
C THR A 71 -10.48 -0.43 7.13
N LYS A 72 -11.53 -0.74 7.91
CA LYS A 72 -12.73 0.09 8.00
C LYS A 72 -12.43 1.46 8.60
N CYS A 73 -11.58 1.53 9.62
CA CYS A 73 -11.12 2.81 10.19
C CYS A 73 -10.45 3.70 9.14
N ILE A 74 -9.57 3.12 8.30
CA ILE A 74 -8.90 3.86 7.22
C ILE A 74 -9.90 4.24 6.11
N GLU A 75 -10.79 3.34 5.72
CA GLU A 75 -11.86 3.64 4.76
C GLU A 75 -12.72 4.84 5.23
N ASP A 76 -13.12 4.86 6.50
CA ASP A 76 -13.94 5.94 7.06
C ASP A 76 -13.17 7.25 7.14
N GLN A 77 -11.89 7.21 7.53
CA GLN A 77 -11.00 8.38 7.51
C GLN A 77 -10.91 9.00 6.11
N TYR A 78 -10.62 8.19 5.09
CA TYR A 78 -10.45 8.71 3.74
C TYR A 78 -11.78 9.17 3.13
N SER A 79 -12.88 8.48 3.44
CA SER A 79 -14.23 8.87 2.96
C SER A 79 -14.72 10.21 3.49
N ALA A 80 -14.10 10.73 4.55
CA ALA A 80 -14.40 12.04 5.10
C ALA A 80 -13.72 13.19 4.32
N PHE A 81 -12.69 12.91 3.51
CA PHE A 81 -12.02 13.96 2.74
C PHE A 81 -12.87 14.41 1.55
N VAL A 82 -12.93 15.73 1.36
CA VAL A 82 -13.48 16.39 0.18
C VAL A 82 -12.31 16.93 -0.65
N LEU A 83 -12.25 16.53 -1.92
CA LEU A 83 -11.30 17.08 -2.88
C LEU A 83 -11.84 18.44 -3.35
N GLU A 84 -11.35 19.52 -2.74
CA GLU A 84 -11.81 20.89 -2.98
C GLU A 84 -11.79 21.28 -4.47
N GLN A 85 -10.84 20.75 -5.24
CA GLN A 85 -10.66 21.06 -6.66
C GLN A 85 -11.82 20.57 -7.53
N ILE A 86 -12.52 19.50 -7.13
CA ILE A 86 -13.62 18.89 -7.89
C ILE A 86 -14.93 18.81 -7.09
N GLY A 87 -14.92 19.21 -5.82
CA GLY A 87 -16.08 19.19 -4.93
C GLY A 87 -16.60 17.79 -4.59
N MET A 88 -15.79 16.74 -4.80
CA MET A 88 -16.19 15.34 -4.58
C MET A 88 -15.51 14.76 -3.34
N LYS A 89 -16.21 13.85 -2.64
CA LYS A 89 -15.61 13.06 -1.57
C LYS A 89 -14.70 11.97 -2.13
N VAL A 90 -13.59 11.70 -1.44
CA VAL A 90 -12.76 10.54 -1.74
C VAL A 90 -13.56 9.27 -1.44
N ASN A 91 -13.46 8.25 -2.29
CA ASN A 91 -14.06 6.96 -2.03
C ASN A 91 -13.07 6.10 -1.23
N GLY A 92 -13.16 6.12 0.10
CA GLY A 92 -12.24 5.39 0.99
C GLY A 92 -12.21 3.89 0.73
N ARG A 93 -13.30 3.30 0.25
CA ARG A 93 -13.38 1.87 -0.09
C ARG A 93 -12.53 1.51 -1.31
N SER A 94 -12.35 2.46 -2.22
CA SER A 94 -11.51 2.29 -3.42
C SER A 94 -10.04 2.60 -3.15
N THR A 95 -9.72 3.24 -2.02
CA THR A 95 -8.37 3.64 -1.63
C THR A 95 -7.85 2.89 -0.41
N LYS A 96 -8.53 1.82 0.01
CA LYS A 96 -8.11 1.02 1.16
C LYS A 96 -6.81 0.26 0.85
N VAL A 97 -5.78 0.53 1.62
CA VAL A 97 -4.52 -0.21 1.65
C VAL A 97 -4.14 -0.32 3.13
N CYS A 98 -3.92 -1.53 3.63
CA CYS A 98 -3.55 -1.81 5.02
C CYS A 98 -2.55 -2.96 5.08
#